data_AF-A0A2G6CM81-F1
#
_entry.id   AF-A0A2G6CM81-F1
#
_cell.length_a   1.000
_cell.length_b   1.000
_cell.length_c   1.000
_cell.angle_alpha   90.00
_cell.angle_beta   90.00
_cell.angle_gamma   90.00
#
_symmetry.space_group_name_H-M   'P 1'
#
loop_
_entity.id
_entity.type
_entity.pdbx_description
1 polymer ?
#
loop_
_entity_poly.entity_id
_entity_poly.type
_entity_poly.pdbx_seq_one_letter_code
_entity_poly.pdbx_strand_id
1 'polypeptide(L)'
;MDDRRVHLRVPYGAWVEDETEGGLTFYLARNLSLGGILLQANVDPPAVGHKVRLRLVVENESRIMSVQGEVVRHSGMDGEFAVRFVNLDNARLSFLRELVQEAKAS
;
A
#
# COMPACT_ATOMS: atom_id res chain seq x y z
N MET A 1 15.51 -6.34 -28.91
CA MET A 1 15.68 -7.38 -27.89
C MET A 1 16.08 -6.72 -26.59
N ASP A 2 15.11 -6.42 -25.72
CA ASP A 2 15.16 -6.82 -24.31
C ASP A 2 13.76 -6.53 -23.75
N ASP A 3 12.92 -7.55 -23.91
CA ASP A 3 11.58 -7.60 -23.38
C ASP A 3 11.70 -8.24 -22.00
N ARG A 4 11.41 -7.47 -20.93
CA ARG A 4 11.19 -7.89 -19.52
C ARG A 4 11.10 -6.65 -18.61
N ARG A 5 10.07 -5.83 -18.79
CA ARG A 5 9.56 -5.05 -17.64
C ARG A 5 8.55 -5.92 -16.91
N VAL A 6 9.10 -6.71 -16.01
CA VAL A 6 8.41 -7.68 -15.17
C VAL A 6 7.63 -6.92 -14.09
N HIS A 7 6.31 -7.08 -14.12
CA HIS A 7 5.29 -6.57 -13.20
C HIS A 7 4.74 -5.16 -13.44
N LEU A 8 3.41 -5.13 -13.49
CA LEU A 8 2.58 -3.98 -13.75
C LEU A 8 2.64 -2.94 -12.65
N ARG A 9 2.74 -1.67 -13.05
CA ARG A 9 2.62 -0.50 -12.20
C ARG A 9 1.22 0.06 -12.36
N VAL A 10 0.29 -0.36 -11.50
CA VAL A 10 -1.01 0.30 -11.41
C VAL A 10 -0.88 1.44 -10.38
N PRO A 11 -1.07 2.71 -10.75
CA PRO A 11 -1.11 3.79 -9.77
C PRO A 11 -2.34 3.61 -8.88
N TYR A 12 -2.12 3.16 -7.64
CA TYR A 12 -3.15 3.17 -6.60
C TYR A 12 -2.92 4.33 -5.64
N GLY A 13 -3.99 5.05 -5.33
CA GLY A 13 -3.99 5.99 -4.22
C GLY A 13 -4.19 5.22 -2.91
N ALA A 14 -3.20 5.28 -2.03
CA ALA A 14 -3.33 4.77 -0.67
C ALA A 14 -3.36 5.96 0.28
N TRP A 15 -4.41 6.04 1.09
CA TRP A 15 -4.43 6.99 2.19
C TRP A 15 -3.93 6.27 3.42
N VAL A 16 -3.05 6.93 4.15
CA VAL A 16 -2.57 6.42 5.43
C VAL A 16 -3.00 7.41 6.48
N GLU A 17 -3.73 6.88 7.44
CA GLU A 17 -4.11 7.55 8.67
C GLU A 17 -3.18 7.05 9.77
N ASP A 18 -2.56 8.00 10.44
CA ASP A 18 -1.67 7.74 11.57
C ASP A 18 -2.50 7.52 12.84
N GLU A 19 -2.31 6.38 13.54
CA GLU A 19 -3.06 6.11 14.78
C GLU A 19 -2.64 7.03 15.95
N THR A 20 -1.51 7.72 15.83
CA THR A 20 -0.97 8.64 16.86
C THR A 20 -1.21 10.11 16.56
N GLU A 21 -1.17 10.52 15.27
CA GLU A 21 -1.23 11.94 14.90
C GLU A 21 -2.54 12.40 14.22
N GLY A 22 -3.54 11.53 14.05
CA GLY A 22 -4.90 11.92 13.62
C GLY A 22 -4.98 12.61 12.25
N GLY A 23 -3.87 12.64 11.52
CA GLY A 23 -3.74 13.23 10.20
C GLY A 23 -3.91 12.19 9.10
N LEU A 24 -4.56 12.60 8.01
CA LEU A 24 -4.64 11.82 6.79
C LEU A 24 -3.51 12.27 5.86
N THR A 25 -2.63 11.34 5.49
CA THR A 25 -1.59 11.59 4.50
C THR A 25 -1.79 10.72 3.27
N PHE A 26 -1.61 11.30 2.08
CA PHE A 26 -1.71 10.59 0.81
C PHE A 26 -0.35 10.06 0.37
N TYR A 27 -0.30 8.77 0.03
CA TYR A 27 0.91 8.13 -0.46
C TYR A 27 0.65 7.42 -1.79
N LEU A 28 1.63 7.49 -2.69
CA LEU A 28 1.59 6.75 -3.94
C LEU A 28 2.06 5.31 -3.70
N ALA A 29 1.23 4.33 -4.09
CA ALA A 29 1.63 2.93 -4.06
C ALA A 29 2.62 2.61 -5.19
N ARG A 30 3.78 2.05 -4.82
CA ARG A 30 4.79 1.54 -5.74
C ARG A 30 4.55 0.08 -6.12
N ASN A 31 4.10 -0.72 -5.16
CA ASN A 31 3.64 -2.09 -5.38
C ASN A 31 2.66 -2.50 -4.28
N LEU A 32 1.88 -3.54 -4.57
CA LEU A 32 0.94 -4.14 -3.63
C LEU A 32 1.08 -5.67 -3.66
N SER A 33 0.96 -6.30 -2.50
CA SER A 33 0.91 -7.74 -2.33
C SER A 33 -0.16 -8.12 -1.31
N LEU A 34 -0.38 -9.43 -1.10
CA LEU A 34 -1.27 -9.91 -0.05
C LEU A 34 -0.79 -9.59 1.37
N GLY A 35 0.52 -9.40 1.56
CA GLY A 35 1.12 -9.21 2.88
C GLY A 35 1.48 -7.76 3.20
N GLY A 36 1.41 -6.87 2.22
CA GLY A 36 1.83 -5.49 2.41
C GLY A 36 1.92 -4.69 1.13
N ILE A 37 2.30 -3.43 1.31
CA ILE A 37 2.35 -2.40 0.28
C ILE A 37 3.65 -1.61 0.40
N LEU A 38 4.27 -1.26 -0.73
CA LEU A 38 5.37 -0.31 -0.78
C LEU A 38 4.80 1.05 -1.18
N LEU A 39 5.07 2.07 -0.37
CA LEU A 39 4.57 3.43 -0.52
C LEU A 39 5.73 4.38 -0.73
N GLN A 40 5.46 5.51 -1.39
CA GLN A 40 6.40 6.64 -1.49
C GLN A 40 5.84 7.87 -0.78
N ALA A 41 6.61 8.40 0.17
CA ALA A 41 6.37 9.67 0.83
C ALA A 41 6.85 10.86 0.00
N ASN A 42 6.09 11.95 0.03
CA ASN A 42 6.50 13.22 -0.58
C ASN A 42 7.40 14.06 0.34
N VAL A 43 7.37 13.78 1.65
CA VAL A 43 8.18 14.47 2.67
C VAL A 43 8.89 13.42 3.51
N ASP A 44 8.37 13.09 4.70
CA ASP A 44 8.97 12.11 5.60
C ASP A 44 8.08 10.87 5.73
N PRO A 45 8.62 9.66 5.57
CA PRO A 45 7.87 8.43 5.83
C PRO A 45 7.67 8.23 7.34
N PRO A 46 6.57 7.59 7.78
CA PRO A 46 6.40 7.24 9.19
C PRO A 46 7.51 6.29 9.66
N ALA A 47 7.87 6.35 10.94
CA ALA A 47 8.99 5.57 11.50
C ALA A 47 8.78 4.04 11.39
N VAL A 48 9.87 3.27 11.34
CA VAL A 48 9.80 1.80 11.40
C VAL A 48 9.24 1.36 12.77
N GLY A 49 8.37 0.35 12.76
CA GLY A 49 7.59 -0.12 13.91
C GLY A 49 6.29 0.65 14.12
N HIS A 50 6.06 1.74 13.37
CA HIS A 50 4.87 2.56 13.53
C HIS A 50 3.62 1.86 13.00
N LYS A 51 2.53 1.96 13.77
CA LYS A 51 1.23 1.40 13.40
C LYS A 51 0.43 2.44 12.63
N VAL A 52 -0.14 1.99 11.53
CA VAL A 52 -0.89 2.83 10.61
C VAL A 52 -2.20 2.16 10.21
N ARG A 53 -3.21 2.98 9.91
CA ARG A 53 -4.41 2.52 9.24
C ARG A 53 -4.34 2.96 7.79
N LEU A 54 -4.35 2.00 6.87
CA LEU A 54 -4.39 2.29 5.45
C LEU A 54 -5.80 2.17 4.93
N ARG A 55 -6.21 3.15 4.13
CA ARG A 55 -7.41 3.11 3.30
C ARG A 55 -6.96 3.03 1.85
N LEU A 56 -7.10 1.84 1.27
CA LEU A 56 -6.82 1.58 -0.13
C LEU A 56 -8.03 2.01 -0.97
N VAL A 57 -7.79 2.82 -1.99
CA VAL A 57 -8.82 3.36 -2.88
C VAL A 57 -8.53 2.89 -4.30
N VAL A 58 -9.49 2.19 -4.90
CA VAL A 58 -9.37 1.50 -6.19
C VAL A 58 -10.47 1.97 -7.14
N GLU A 59 -10.17 1.99 -8.45
CA GLU A 59 -11.15 2.29 -9.52
C GLU A 59 -11.93 3.61 -9.29
N ASN A 60 -11.21 4.74 -9.17
CA ASN A 60 -11.81 6.06 -8.95
C ASN A 60 -12.79 6.09 -7.76
N GLU A 61 -12.38 5.52 -6.62
CA GLU A 61 -13.15 5.50 -5.36
C GLU A 61 -14.34 4.53 -5.30
N SER A 62 -14.58 3.73 -6.34
CA SER A 62 -15.68 2.76 -6.34
C SER A 62 -15.44 1.57 -5.39
N ARG A 63 -14.18 1.25 -5.08
CA ARG A 63 -13.79 0.19 -4.13
C ARG A 63 -12.85 0.75 -3.09
N ILE A 64 -13.22 0.60 -1.82
CA ILE A 64 -12.45 1.10 -0.67
C ILE A 64 -12.28 -0.01 0.35
N MET A 65 -11.04 -0.21 0.81
CA MET A 65 -10.74 -1.15 1.88
C MET A 65 -9.86 -0.50 2.93
N SER A 66 -10.26 -0.60 4.21
CA SER A 66 -9.42 -0.20 5.34
C SER A 66 -8.72 -1.39 5.97
N VAL A 67 -7.40 -1.29 6.18
CA VAL A 67 -6.54 -2.33 6.75
C VAL A 67 -5.56 -1.71 7.76
N GLN A 68 -5.24 -2.44 8.82
CA GLN A 68 -4.18 -2.03 9.74
C GLN A 68 -2.83 -2.49 9.19
N GLY A 69 -1.78 -1.71 9.43
CA GLY A 69 -0.43 -2.06 9.03
C GLY A 69 0.62 -1.56 10.00
N GLU A 70 1.83 -2.06 9.79
CA GLU A 70 3.03 -1.67 10.52
C GLU A 70 4.12 -1.33 9.51
N VAL A 71 4.79 -0.20 9.68
CA VAL A 71 5.95 0.15 8.86
C VAL A 71 7.10 -0.80 9.23
N VAL A 72 7.54 -1.64 8.30
CA VAL A 72 8.57 -2.66 8.58
C VAL A 72 9.96 -2.28 8.08
N ARG A 73 10.05 -1.34 7.14
CA ARG A 73 11.32 -0.81 6.64
C ARG A 73 11.13 0.50 5.89
N HIS A 74 12.16 1.32 5.88
CA HIS A 74 12.38 2.34 4.85
C HIS A 74 13.22 1.73 3.74
N SER A 75 12.89 2.05 2.50
CA SER A 75 13.73 1.75 1.33
C SER A 75 14.68 2.93 1.17
N GLY A 76 15.97 2.68 0.95
CA GLY A 76 17.00 3.73 0.88
C GLY A 76 16.88 4.68 -0.32
N MET A 77 15.80 4.62 -1.09
CA MET A 77 15.46 5.54 -2.18
C MET A 77 14.36 6.50 -1.70
N ASP A 78 14.57 7.80 -1.92
CA ASP A 78 13.62 8.92 -1.85
C ASP A 78 12.25 8.64 -1.18
N GLY A 79 12.24 8.55 0.16
CA GLY A 79 11.02 8.52 0.96
C GLY A 79 10.17 7.26 0.83
N GLU A 80 10.71 6.17 0.26
CA GLU A 80 9.97 4.92 0.14
C GLU A 80 9.94 4.14 1.46
N PHE A 81 8.79 3.54 1.77
CA PHE A 81 8.62 2.72 2.97
C PHE A 81 7.66 1.57 2.73
N ALA A 82 7.92 0.43 3.37
CA ALA A 82 7.09 -0.75 3.26
C ALA A 82 6.23 -0.91 4.50
N VAL A 83 4.95 -1.17 4.27
CA VAL A 83 3.97 -1.43 5.31
C VAL A 83 3.51 -2.88 5.20
N ARG A 84 3.66 -3.63 6.29
CA ARG A 84 3.11 -4.98 6.44
C ARG A 84 1.67 -4.87 6.93
N PHE A 85 0.75 -5.55 6.28
CA PHE A 85 -0.62 -5.65 6.76
C PHE A 85 -0.71 -6.53 8.00
N VAL A 86 -1.50 -6.09 8.98
CA VAL A 86 -1.78 -6.82 10.21
C VAL A 86 -3.29 -7.00 10.39
N ASN A 87 -3.69 -8.04 11.12
CA ASN A 87 -5.10 -8.31 11.45
C ASN A 87 -6.02 -8.43 10.21
N LEU A 88 -5.53 -9.08 9.15
CA LEU A 88 -6.32 -9.36 7.94
C LEU A 88 -7.35 -10.46 8.21
N ASP A 89 -8.63 -10.16 8.00
CA ASP A 89 -9.69 -11.16 7.95
C ASP A 89 -9.89 -11.71 6.53
N ASN A 90 -10.73 -12.74 6.41
CA ASN A 90 -10.98 -13.41 5.13
C ASN A 90 -11.53 -12.46 4.06
N ALA A 91 -12.35 -11.48 4.44
CA ALA A 91 -12.90 -10.49 3.52
C ALA A 91 -11.79 -9.61 2.92
N ARG A 92 -10.89 -9.08 3.76
CA ARG A 92 -9.75 -8.27 3.31
C ARG A 92 -8.75 -9.10 2.50
N LEU A 93 -8.51 -10.35 2.87
CA LEU A 93 -7.66 -11.26 2.10
C LEU A 93 -8.23 -11.52 0.70
N SER A 94 -9.53 -11.76 0.58
CA SER A 94 -10.18 -11.94 -0.72
C SER A 94 -10.10 -10.68 -1.56
N PHE A 95 -10.38 -9.51 -0.98
CA PHE A 95 -10.23 -8.22 -1.67
C PHE A 95 -8.80 -8.01 -2.19
N LEU A 96 -7.78 -8.24 -1.36
CA LEU A 96 -6.38 -8.13 -1.77
C LEU A 96 -6.02 -9.13 -2.86
N ARG A 97 -6.57 -10.35 -2.83
CA ARG A 97 -6.36 -11.35 -3.89
C ARG A 97 -6.94 -10.88 -5.21
N GLU A 98 -8.18 -10.41 -5.23
CA GLU A 98 -8.80 -9.86 -6.44
C GLU A 98 -7.95 -8.73 -7.02
N LEU A 99 -7.56 -7.77 -6.17
CA LEU A 99 -6.78 -6.60 -6.58
C LEU A 99 -5.40 -6.98 -7.15
N VAL A 100 -4.69 -7.92 -6.52
CA VAL A 100 -3.40 -8.40 -7.01
C VAL A 100 -3.54 -9.21 -8.30
N GLN A 101 -4.66 -9.90 -8.52
CA GLN A 101 -4.91 -10.65 -9.76
C GLN A 101 -5.25 -9.70 -10.92
N GLU A 102 -6.11 -8.71 -10.69
CA GLU A 102 -6.42 -7.66 -11.67
C GLU A 102 -5.15 -6.94 -12.14
N ALA A 103 -4.29 -6.55 -11.19
CA ALA A 103 -3.02 -5.89 -11.49
C ALA A 103 -2.01 -6.75 -12.27
N LYS A 104 -2.17 -8.09 -12.31
CA LYS A 104 -1.33 -8.98 -13.11
C LYS A 104 -1.86 -9.19 -14.53
N ALA A 105 -3.14 -8.91 -14.76
CA ALA A 105 -3.85 -9.20 -16.00
C ALA A 105 -3.93 -7.99 -16.96
N SER A 106 -3.82 -6.78 -16.42
CA SER A 106 -3.35 -5.58 -17.17
C SER A 106 -1.79 -5.48 -17.69
#